data_AF-A0A7Y0S2Z0-F1
#
_entry.id   AF-A0A7Y0S2Z0-F1
#
_cell.length_a   1.000
_cell.length_b   1.000
_cell.length_c   1.000
_cell.angle_alpha   90.00
_cell.angle_beta   90.00
_cell.angle_gamma   90.00
#
_symmetry.space_group_name_H-M   'P 1'
#
loop_
_entity.id
_entity.type
_entity.pdbx_description
1 polymer ?
#
loop_
_entity_poly.entity_id
_entity_poly.type
_entity_poly.pdbx_seq_one_letter_code
_entity_poly.pdbx_strand_id
1 'polypeptide(L)'
;NKAKYIFLTATLDAAIWGAELALGNGRERIYLVEPTGPIENDPDLTDRKFPGNPTMSYRSIHSFKVVGEVSSWQGHSIEQVKA
;
A
#
# COMPACT_ATOMS: atom_id res chain seq x y z
N ASN A 1 18.30 -7.87 -0.04
CA ASN A 1 16.90 -7.58 -0.39
C ASN A 1 16.82 -6.63 -1.57
N LYS A 2 16.48 -7.13 -2.76
CA LYS A 2 16.03 -6.29 -3.88
C LYS A 2 14.56 -6.61 -4.09
N ALA A 3 13.66 -5.78 -3.57
CA ALA A 3 12.25 -5.87 -3.92
C ALA A 3 12.13 -5.59 -5.42
N LYS A 4 11.59 -6.54 -6.18
CA LYS A 4 11.41 -6.41 -7.63
C LYS A 4 10.24 -5.48 -7.97
N TYR A 5 9.30 -5.34 -7.04
CA TYR A 5 8.06 -4.61 -7.23
C TYR A 5 7.91 -3.54 -6.14
N ILE A 6 7.26 -2.46 -6.53
CA ILE A 6 6.72 -1.41 -5.67
C ILE A 6 5.22 -1.67 -5.55
N PHE A 7 4.73 -1.72 -4.33
CA PHE A 7 3.32 -1.97 -4.02
C PHE A 7 2.58 -0.65 -3.83
N LEU A 8 1.32 -0.61 -4.27
CA LEU A 8 0.42 0.51 -4.08
C LEU A 8 -1.02 0.02 -3.92
N THR A 9 -1.89 0.89 -3.45
CA THR A 9 -3.31 0.62 -3.36
C THR A 9 -4.11 1.87 -3.70
N ALA A 10 -5.31 1.67 -4.23
CA ALA A 10 -6.27 2.75 -4.45
C ALA A 10 -7.19 3.01 -3.25
N THR A 11 -7.06 2.25 -2.15
CA THR A 11 -7.86 2.45 -0.93
C THR A 11 -7.01 3.01 0.21
N LEU A 12 -7.57 3.97 0.95
CA LEU A 12 -6.85 4.58 2.09
C LEU A 12 -6.62 3.56 3.21
N ASP A 13 -7.58 2.66 3.46
CA ASP A 13 -7.49 1.63 4.49
C ASP A 13 -6.28 0.70 4.28
N ALA A 14 -6.11 0.17 3.08
CA ALA A 14 -4.94 -0.65 2.75
C ALA A 14 -3.64 0.17 2.77
N ALA A 15 -3.69 1.47 2.46
CA ALA A 15 -2.51 2.34 2.55
C ALA A 15 -2.10 2.59 4.01
N ILE A 16 -3.07 2.69 4.92
CA ILE A 16 -2.83 2.79 6.37
C ILE A 16 -2.16 1.51 6.87
N TRP A 17 -2.67 0.34 6.48
CA TRP A 17 -2.01 -0.94 6.79
C TRP A 17 -0.56 -1.00 6.29
N GLY A 18 -0.33 -0.56 5.05
CA GLY A 18 1.02 -0.49 4.48
C GLY A 18 1.95 0.45 5.26
N ALA A 19 1.42 1.55 5.81
CA ALA A 19 2.17 2.50 6.60
C ALA A 19 2.50 1.96 8.00
N GLU A 20 1.52 1.35 8.68
CA GLU A 20 1.65 0.80 10.04
C GLU A 20 2.52 -0.47 10.10
N LEU A 21 2.49 -1.29 9.06
CA LEU A 21 3.28 -2.53 8.97
C LEU A 21 4.67 -2.30 8.33
N ALA A 22 4.97 -1.07 7.90
CA ALA A 22 6.26 -0.74 7.30
C ALA A 22 7.40 -0.91 8.31
N LEU A 23 8.49 -1.55 7.88
CA LEU A 23 9.69 -1.67 8.70
C LEU A 23 10.43 -0.33 8.75
N GLY A 24 10.64 0.19 9.97
CA GLY A 24 11.44 1.39 10.19
C GLY A 24 11.18 2.00 11.58
N ASN A 25 12.06 2.92 11.99
CA ASN A 25 11.90 3.68 13.24
C ASN A 25 11.39 5.11 13.00
N GLY A 26 11.14 5.47 11.73
CA GLY A 26 10.61 6.77 11.36
C GLY A 26 9.09 6.80 11.43
N ARG A 27 8.52 8.00 11.43
CA ARG A 27 7.07 8.19 11.35
C ARG A 27 6.52 7.58 10.05
N GLU A 28 5.41 6.88 10.17
CA GLU A 28 4.63 6.30 9.08
C GLU A 28 4.10 7.41 8.16
N ARG A 29 4.13 7.17 6.85
CA ARG A 29 3.71 8.14 5.84
C ARG A 29 2.95 7.45 4.72
N ILE A 30 1.93 8.15 4.22
CA ILE A 30 1.14 7.72 3.07
C ILE A 30 1.35 8.78 1.98
N TYR A 31 1.83 8.35 0.82
CA TYR A 31 2.06 9.21 -0.32
C TYR A 31 1.03 8.97 -1.41
N LEU A 32 0.52 10.05 -2.00
CA LEU A 32 -0.23 9.96 -3.24
C LEU A 32 0.76 9.90 -4.39
N VAL A 33 0.59 8.88 -5.24
CA VAL A 33 1.54 8.60 -6.31
C VAL A 33 0.85 8.40 -7.66
N GLU A 34 1.53 8.82 -8.71
CA GLU A 34 1.13 8.52 -10.09
C GLU A 34 2.05 7.43 -10.67
N PRO A 35 1.48 6.38 -11.30
CA PRO A 35 2.26 5.38 -12.00
C PRO A 35 2.99 5.98 -13.19
N THR A 36 4.29 5.68 -13.34
CA THR A 36 5.04 6.04 -14.55
C THR A 36 5.02 4.95 -15.62
N GLY A 37 4.42 3.80 -15.32
CA GLY A 37 4.27 2.66 -16.22
C GLY A 37 3.12 1.74 -15.80
N PRO A 38 2.98 0.57 -16.44
CA PRO A 38 1.90 -0.36 -16.14
C PRO A 38 1.89 -0.84 -14.69
N ILE A 39 0.69 -1.03 -14.14
CA ILE A 39 0.45 -1.64 -12.83
C ILE A 39 -0.30 -2.97 -13.04
N GLU A 40 -0.04 -3.94 -12.18
CA GLU A 40 -0.73 -5.23 -12.18
C GLU A 40 -1.35 -5.49 -10.80
N ASN A 41 -2.41 -6.31 -10.75
CA ASN A 41 -3.03 -6.72 -9.50
C ASN A 41 -2.01 -7.43 -8.61
N ASP A 42 -2.06 -7.16 -7.30
CA ASP A 42 -1.21 -7.84 -6.34
C ASP A 42 -1.72 -9.27 -6.11
N PRO A 43 -0.98 -10.34 -6.50
CA PRO A 43 -1.40 -11.72 -6.30
C PRO A 43 -1.37 -12.17 -4.84
N ASP A 44 -0.81 -11.38 -3.93
CA ASP A 44 -0.82 -11.70 -2.50
C ASP A 44 -2.14 -11.33 -1.84
N LEU A 45 -2.95 -10.48 -2.47
CA LEU A 45 -4.24 -10.01 -1.97
C LEU A 45 -5.42 -10.27 -2.93
N THR A 46 -5.14 -10.35 -4.23
CA THR A 46 -6.15 -10.62 -5.27
C THR A 46 -6.47 -12.11 -5.32
N ASP A 47 -7.77 -12.45 -5.35
CA ASP A 47 -8.28 -13.82 -5.44
C ASP A 47 -7.78 -14.78 -4.34
N ARG A 48 -7.38 -14.24 -3.19
CA ARG A 48 -6.91 -15.04 -2.04
C ARG A 48 -8.03 -15.39 -1.08
N LYS A 49 -8.48 -14.40 -0.31
CA LYS A 49 -9.55 -14.56 0.69
C LYS A 49 -10.92 -14.21 0.12
N PHE A 50 -10.95 -13.31 -0.86
CA PHE A 50 -12.16 -12.84 -1.54
C PHE A 50 -11.92 -12.85 -3.06
N PRO A 51 -12.97 -13.07 -3.86
CA PRO A 51 -12.85 -13.04 -5.32
C PRO A 51 -12.53 -11.61 -5.82
N GLY A 52 -11.65 -11.52 -6.79
CA GLY A 52 -11.17 -10.27 -7.37
C GLY A 52 -10.18 -9.52 -6.48
N ASN A 53 -10.10 -8.21 -6.69
CA ASN A 53 -9.20 -7.30 -5.97
C ASN A 53 -10.00 -6.22 -5.20
N PRO A 54 -10.72 -6.60 -4.13
CA PRO A 54 -11.59 -5.66 -3.40
C PRO A 54 -10.80 -4.57 -2.67
N THR A 55 -9.57 -4.86 -2.26
CA THR A 55 -8.68 -3.88 -1.61
C THR A 55 -7.99 -2.95 -2.62
N MET A 56 -8.22 -3.17 -3.92
CA MET A 56 -7.59 -2.45 -5.03
C MET A 56 -6.08 -2.33 -4.83
N SER A 57 -5.45 -3.46 -4.50
CA SER A 57 -4.00 -3.56 -4.26
C SER A 57 -3.29 -3.97 -5.53
N TYR A 58 -2.23 -3.24 -5.85
CA TYR A 58 -1.49 -3.37 -7.09
C TYR A 58 0.01 -3.41 -6.82
N ARG A 59 0.76 -3.80 -7.83
CA ARG A 59 2.21 -3.73 -7.83
C ARG A 59 2.74 -3.32 -9.21
N SER A 60 3.93 -2.73 -9.24
CA SER A 60 4.63 -2.39 -10.48
C SER A 60 6.14 -2.50 -10.32
N ILE A 61 6.84 -2.80 -11.41
CA ILE A 61 8.31 -2.71 -11.49
C ILE A 61 8.78 -1.30 -11.86
N HIS A 62 7.88 -0.45 -12.35
CA HIS A 62 8.17 0.91 -12.75
C HIS A 62 8.14 1.83 -11.54
N SER A 63 8.94 2.89 -11.58
CA SER A 63 8.93 3.90 -10.53
C SER A 63 7.59 4.63 -10.47
N PHE A 64 7.34 5.29 -9.36
CA PHE A 64 6.17 6.12 -9.17
C PHE A 64 6.59 7.56 -8.94
N LYS A 65 5.77 8.49 -9.41
CA LYS A 65 5.95 9.92 -9.14
C LYS A 65 5.13 10.28 -7.90
N VAL A 66 5.78 10.76 -6.85
CA VAL A 66 5.07 11.30 -5.69
C VAL A 66 4.45 12.64 -6.08
N VAL A 67 3.13 12.74 -5.95
CA VAL A 67 2.37 13.97 -6.26
C VAL A 67 1.80 14.63 -5.02
N GLY A 68 1.81 13.95 -3.88
CA GLY A 68 1.41 14.51 -2.59
C GLY A 68 1.67 13.58 -1.43
N GLU A 69 1.42 14.08 -0.22
CA GLU A 69 1.45 13.33 1.02
C GLU A 69 0.10 13.47 1.71
N VAL A 70 -0.48 12.34 2.14
CA VAL A 70 -1.70 12.34 2.95
C VAL A 70 -1.28 12.49 4.41
N SER A 71 -1.45 13.68 4.96
CA SER A 71 -1.04 14.02 6.33
C SER A 71 -2.12 13.78 7.38
N SER A 72 -3.39 13.71 6.97
CA SER A 72 -4.54 13.53 7.85
C SER A 72 -5.22 12.19 7.58
N TRP A 73 -4.84 11.17 8.33
CA TRP A 73 -5.46 9.85 8.35
C TRP A 73 -5.49 9.33 9.79
N GLN A 74 -6.46 8.48 10.08
CA GLN A 74 -6.60 7.83 11.37
C GLN A 74 -6.08 6.40 11.25
N GLY A 75 -5.08 6.06 12.06
CA GLY A 75 -4.55 4.71 12.15
C GLY A 75 -5.56 3.73 12.76
N HIS A 76 -5.27 2.44 12.62
CA HIS A 76 -6.04 1.38 13.26
C HIS A 76 -5.79 1.35 14.77
N SER A 77 -6.67 0.67 15.49
CA SER A 77 -6.43 0.45 16.92
C SER A 77 -5.19 -0.44 17.13
N ILE A 78 -4.46 -0.24 18.24
CA ILE A 78 -3.27 -1.04 18.57
C ILE A 78 -3.60 -2.54 18.63
N GLU A 79 -4.81 -2.90 19.04
CA GLU A 79 -5.29 -4.28 19.08
C GLU A 79 -5.41 -4.88 17.68
N GLN A 80 -5.89 -4.11 16.69
CA GLN A 80 -6.00 -4.56 15.31
C GLN A 80 -4.63 -4.76 14.67
N VAL A 81 -3.65 -3.88 14.96
CA VAL A 81 -2.31 -3.96 14.36
C VAL A 81 -1.47 -5.12 14.92
N LYS A 82 -1.73 -5.58 16.15
CA LYS A 82 -0.96 -6.64 16.82
C LYS A 82 -1.55 -8.04 16.71
N ALA A 83 -2.75 -8.19 16.17
CA ALA A 83 -3.45 -9.47 16.01
C ALA A 83 -2.86 -10.31 14.87
#